data_AF-A0A4P7HPL1-F1
#
_entry.id   AF-A0A4P7HPL1-F1
#
_cell.length_a   1.000
_cell.length_b   1.000
_cell.length_c   1.000
_cell.angle_alpha   90.00
_cell.angle_beta   90.00
_cell.angle_gamma   90.00
#
_symmetry.space_group_name_H-M   'P 1'
#
loop_
_entity.id
_entity.type
_entity.pdbx_description
1 polymer ?
#
loop_
_entity_poly.entity_id
_entity_poly.type
_entity_poly.pdbx_seq_one_letter_code
_entity_poly.pdbx_strand_id
1 'polypeptide(L)'
;MRDQAHSPEEFEARLRAIGAARYHDRHPFHARLHGGDCTPDEVRAWVINRWMYQSRIPMKDAAFMSRVTDPDLRRAWRKRIEDHDGGQSEGGGIRRWLALAQAVGLDPDYVASGVGIMPATRFAVDAYVRFVRDMPLLDAVAASLTELFAPRIHAQRIEGLLQHYDFADDSSLSYFKKRLTEAPEDVKFGLGYVLTHADTLEKQDAAAAALTFKTDVLWAQLDALWHGYVEGKIPPGAWQPGEGMAA
;
A
#
# COMPACT_ATOMS: atom_id res chain seq x y z
N MET A 1 6.45 -4.98 -37.55
CA MET A 1 6.72 -5.99 -36.50
C MET A 1 6.77 -5.42 -35.08
N ARG A 2 6.61 -4.10 -34.85
CA ARG A 2 6.65 -3.50 -33.49
C ARG A 2 5.27 -3.29 -32.84
N ASP A 3 4.18 -3.70 -33.48
CA ASP A 3 2.81 -3.36 -33.05
C ASP A 3 1.97 -4.58 -32.63
N GLN A 4 2.59 -5.76 -32.49
CA GLN A 4 1.87 -6.96 -32.04
C GLN A 4 1.90 -7.02 -30.51
N ALA A 5 0.75 -7.29 -29.90
CA ALA A 5 0.66 -7.53 -28.47
C ALA A 5 1.57 -8.71 -28.07
N HIS A 6 2.24 -8.59 -26.94
CA HIS A 6 2.99 -9.71 -26.36
C HIS A 6 2.03 -10.82 -25.92
N SER A 7 2.52 -12.06 -25.85
CA SER A 7 1.74 -13.14 -25.26
C SER A 7 1.41 -12.83 -23.79
N PRO A 8 0.37 -13.44 -23.20
CA PRO A 8 0.07 -13.29 -21.78
C PRO A 8 1.27 -13.58 -20.87
N GLU A 9 2.07 -14.59 -21.20
CA GLU A 9 3.27 -14.97 -20.45
C GLU A 9 4.38 -13.92 -20.54
N GLU A 10 4.63 -13.40 -21.74
CA GLU A 10 5.61 -12.32 -21.99
C GLU A 10 5.19 -11.03 -21.27
N PHE A 11 3.88 -10.71 -21.31
CA PHE A 11 3.36 -9.53 -20.64
C PHE A 11 3.38 -9.66 -19.12
N GLU A 12 3.05 -10.83 -18.56
CA GLU A 12 3.20 -11.10 -17.13
C GLU A 12 4.66 -10.93 -16.69
N ALA A 13 5.61 -11.48 -17.46
CA ALA A 13 7.03 -11.34 -17.18
C ALA A 13 7.47 -9.86 -17.13
N ARG A 14 6.95 -9.03 -18.05
CA ARG A 14 7.17 -7.58 -18.03
C ARG A 14 6.61 -6.92 -16.78
N LEU A 15 5.39 -7.24 -16.36
CA LEU A 15 4.80 -6.71 -15.12
C LEU A 15 5.64 -7.11 -13.89
N ARG A 16 6.14 -8.35 -13.85
CA ARG A 16 7.01 -8.83 -12.76
C ARG A 16 8.36 -8.11 -12.72
N ALA A 17 8.94 -7.82 -13.89
CA ALA A 17 10.19 -7.07 -13.98
C ALA A 17 10.07 -5.65 -13.40
N ILE A 18 8.93 -4.97 -13.61
CA ILE A 18 8.64 -3.66 -13.00
C ILE A 18 8.72 -3.76 -11.47
N GLY A 19 8.06 -4.75 -10.86
CA GLY A 19 8.12 -4.96 -9.42
C GLY A 19 9.52 -5.25 -8.91
N ALA A 20 10.25 -6.14 -9.57
CA ALA A 20 11.61 -6.50 -9.16
C ALA A 20 12.58 -5.31 -9.13
N ALA A 21 12.36 -4.33 -10.00
CA ALA A 21 13.17 -3.12 -10.14
C ALA A 21 12.68 -1.95 -9.26
N ARG A 22 11.36 -1.79 -9.09
CA ARG A 22 10.76 -0.53 -8.58
C ARG A 22 9.92 -0.68 -7.32
N TYR A 23 9.69 -1.89 -6.83
CA TYR A 23 8.90 -2.04 -5.61
C TYR A 23 9.62 -1.42 -4.41
N HIS A 24 8.86 -0.86 -3.46
CA HIS A 24 9.38 -0.08 -2.34
C HIS A 24 10.26 -0.85 -1.35
N ASP A 25 10.41 -2.18 -1.49
CA ASP A 25 11.35 -2.98 -0.69
C ASP A 25 12.81 -2.66 -1.04
N ARG A 26 13.03 -2.08 -2.22
CA ARG A 26 14.34 -1.58 -2.63
C ARG A 26 14.69 -0.22 -2.02
N HIS A 27 13.73 0.45 -1.40
CA HIS A 27 13.98 1.77 -0.83
C HIS A 27 14.83 1.67 0.46
N PRO A 28 15.86 2.51 0.66
CA PRO A 28 16.71 2.47 1.85
C PRO A 28 15.96 2.55 3.19
N PHE A 29 14.92 3.36 3.28
CA PHE A 29 14.03 3.40 4.45
C PHE A 29 13.39 2.04 4.78
N HIS A 30 12.97 1.26 3.76
CA HIS A 30 12.40 -0.07 3.99
C HIS A 30 13.45 -1.03 4.55
N ALA A 31 14.66 -1.01 4.00
CA ALA A 31 15.78 -1.79 4.53
C ALA A 31 16.10 -1.44 6.00
N ARG A 32 16.15 -0.14 6.34
CA ARG A 32 16.35 0.32 7.73
C ARG A 32 15.24 -0.17 8.66
N LEU A 33 13.98 0.01 8.26
CA LEU A 33 12.83 -0.37 9.07
C LEU A 33 12.81 -1.87 9.37
N HIS A 34 13.11 -2.72 8.38
CA HIS A 34 13.05 -4.17 8.58
C HIS A 34 14.38 -4.78 9.07
N GLY A 35 15.49 -4.04 8.96
CA GLY A 35 16.79 -4.40 9.52
C GLY A 35 17.02 -3.94 10.96
N GLY A 36 16.07 -3.21 11.56
CA GLY A 36 16.17 -2.74 12.94
C GLY A 36 16.92 -1.43 13.13
N ASP A 37 17.27 -0.72 12.05
CA ASP A 37 18.06 0.51 12.10
C ASP A 37 17.21 1.76 12.31
N CYS A 38 15.89 1.67 12.24
CA CYS A 38 15.01 2.80 12.52
C CYS A 38 14.91 3.09 14.02
N THR A 39 15.01 4.36 14.39
CA THR A 39 14.70 4.82 15.75
C THR A 39 13.20 4.66 16.05
N PRO A 40 12.79 4.67 17.34
CA PRO A 40 11.36 4.64 17.68
C PRO A 40 10.53 5.73 17.00
N ASP A 41 11.09 6.93 16.84
CA ASP A 41 10.40 8.04 16.18
C ASP A 41 10.34 7.89 14.65
N GLU A 42 11.36 7.31 14.02
CA GLU A 42 11.30 6.92 12.60
C GLU A 42 10.18 5.88 12.36
N VAL A 43 10.02 4.90 13.27
CA VAL A 43 8.94 3.91 13.19
C VAL A 43 7.58 4.57 13.38
N ARG A 44 7.40 5.45 14.38
CA ARG A 44 6.13 6.17 14.62
C ARG A 44 5.75 7.03 13.42
N ALA A 45 6.70 7.78 12.86
CA ALA A 45 6.51 8.56 11.66
C ALA A 45 6.01 7.72 10.49
N TRP A 46 6.59 6.53 10.30
CA TRP A 46 6.12 5.57 9.30
C TRP A 46 4.69 5.10 9.59
N VAL A 47 4.35 4.75 10.84
CA VAL A 47 2.98 4.33 11.21
C VAL A 47 1.95 5.43 10.91
N ILE A 48 2.25 6.67 11.29
CA ILE A 48 1.39 7.86 11.06
C ILE A 48 1.20 8.10 9.56
N ASN A 49 2.28 8.11 8.79
CA ASN A 49 2.19 8.39 7.36
C ASN A 49 1.49 7.27 6.60
N ARG A 50 1.80 6.01 6.96
CA ARG A 50 1.23 4.87 6.26
C ARG A 50 -0.25 4.66 6.60
N TRP A 51 -0.74 5.17 7.74
CA TRP A 51 -2.17 5.28 8.00
C TRP A 51 -2.94 6.00 6.88
N MET A 52 -2.38 7.06 6.27
CA MET A 52 -2.99 7.73 5.13
C MET A 52 -3.26 6.76 3.99
N TYR A 53 -2.26 5.96 3.63
CA TYR A 53 -2.38 4.95 2.58
C TYR A 53 -3.44 3.90 2.97
N GLN A 54 -3.36 3.37 4.19
CA GLN A 54 -4.26 2.31 4.67
C GLN A 54 -5.71 2.74 4.71
N SER A 55 -6.00 3.91 5.26
CA SER A 55 -7.36 4.46 5.36
C SER A 55 -7.95 4.87 4.01
N ARG A 56 -7.12 4.97 2.95
CA ARG A 56 -7.57 5.37 1.60
C ARG A 56 -7.75 4.19 0.66
N ILE A 57 -7.29 2.99 1.01
CA ILE A 57 -7.55 1.78 0.21
C ILE A 57 -9.05 1.53 0.00
N PRO A 58 -9.91 1.45 1.05
CA PRO A 58 -11.33 1.19 0.84
C PRO A 58 -12.02 2.33 0.08
N MET A 59 -11.59 3.58 0.26
CA MET A 59 -12.09 4.72 -0.51
C MET A 59 -11.73 4.61 -2.01
N LYS A 60 -10.48 4.23 -2.31
CA LYS A 60 -10.00 3.94 -3.67
C LYS A 60 -10.79 2.79 -4.29
N ASP A 61 -11.05 1.73 -3.53
CA ASP A 61 -11.81 0.58 -4.01
C ASP A 61 -13.29 0.90 -4.23
N ALA A 62 -13.90 1.73 -3.39
CA ALA A 62 -15.26 2.24 -3.61
C ALA A 62 -15.34 3.14 -4.87
N ALA A 63 -14.33 4.01 -5.08
CA ALA A 63 -14.24 4.84 -6.27
C ALA A 63 -14.05 4.03 -7.55
N PHE A 64 -13.35 2.90 -7.49
CA PHE A 64 -13.31 1.93 -8.58
C PHE A 64 -14.70 1.33 -8.83
N MET A 65 -15.32 0.77 -7.77
CA MET A 65 -16.59 0.06 -7.87
C MET A 65 -17.75 0.92 -8.39
N SER A 66 -17.74 2.24 -8.13
CA SER A 66 -18.78 3.16 -8.62
C SER A 66 -18.86 3.24 -10.16
N ARG A 67 -17.79 2.81 -10.85
CA ARG A 67 -17.69 2.81 -12.32
C ARG A 67 -17.85 1.43 -12.95
N VAL A 68 -17.86 0.38 -12.13
CA VAL A 68 -17.96 -1.00 -12.61
C VAL A 68 -19.43 -1.36 -12.82
N THR A 69 -19.82 -1.58 -14.08
CA THR A 69 -21.18 -2.01 -14.44
C THR A 69 -21.38 -3.52 -14.31
N ASP A 70 -20.31 -4.31 -14.48
CA ASP A 70 -20.34 -5.77 -14.31
C ASP A 70 -20.52 -6.18 -12.83
N PRO A 71 -21.63 -6.86 -12.48
CA PRO A 71 -21.86 -7.32 -11.12
C PRO A 71 -20.87 -8.40 -10.65
N ASP A 72 -20.27 -9.20 -11.53
CA ASP A 72 -19.28 -10.20 -11.14
C ASP A 72 -17.97 -9.56 -10.71
N LEU A 73 -17.49 -8.57 -11.48
CA LEU A 73 -16.34 -7.75 -11.07
C LEU A 73 -16.63 -7.02 -9.74
N ARG A 74 -17.83 -6.47 -9.53
CA ARG A 74 -18.18 -5.86 -8.22
C ARG A 74 -18.18 -6.86 -7.07
N ARG A 75 -18.69 -8.08 -7.28
CA ARG A 75 -18.70 -9.15 -6.27
C ARG A 75 -17.29 -9.57 -5.86
N ALA A 76 -16.38 -9.68 -6.83
CA ALA A 76 -14.98 -9.98 -6.55
C ALA A 76 -14.28 -8.81 -5.84
N TRP A 77 -14.54 -7.58 -6.26
CA TRP A 77 -13.82 -6.41 -5.75
C TRP A 77 -14.25 -5.95 -4.36
N ARG A 78 -15.53 -6.12 -3.98
CA ARG A 78 -16.05 -5.65 -2.68
C ARG A 78 -15.34 -6.23 -1.47
N LYS A 79 -14.79 -7.45 -1.60
CA LYS A 79 -14.05 -8.13 -0.54
C LYS A 79 -12.89 -7.26 -0.03
N ARG A 80 -12.23 -6.50 -0.91
CA ARG A 80 -11.14 -5.58 -0.54
C ARG A 80 -11.58 -4.49 0.44
N ILE A 81 -12.80 -3.98 0.28
CA ILE A 81 -13.41 -3.01 1.21
C ILE A 81 -13.75 -3.71 2.52
N GLU A 82 -14.40 -4.88 2.44
CA GLU A 82 -14.76 -5.69 3.62
C GLU A 82 -13.53 -6.07 4.46
N ASP A 83 -12.39 -6.41 3.84
CA ASP A 83 -11.15 -6.74 4.55
C ASP A 83 -10.55 -5.51 5.27
N HIS A 84 -10.67 -4.31 4.70
CA HIS A 84 -10.11 -3.08 5.28
C HIS A 84 -11.00 -2.46 6.35
N ASP A 85 -12.30 -2.36 6.09
CA ASP A 85 -13.27 -1.76 7.01
C ASP A 85 -13.70 -2.76 8.09
N GLY A 86 -13.89 -4.02 7.71
CA GLY A 86 -14.47 -5.09 8.55
C GLY A 86 -15.92 -4.82 8.92
N GLY A 87 -16.49 -5.70 9.73
CA GLY A 87 -17.81 -5.45 10.33
C GLY A 87 -17.73 -4.49 11.52
N GLN A 88 -18.90 -4.02 11.95
CA GLN A 88 -19.05 -2.96 12.95
C GLN A 88 -18.33 -3.29 14.27
N SER A 89 -18.46 -4.55 14.73
CA SER A 89 -17.94 -5.02 16.02
C SER A 89 -16.47 -5.38 15.99
N GLU A 90 -16.01 -6.08 14.96
CA GLU A 90 -14.68 -6.68 14.87
C GLU A 90 -13.67 -5.75 14.20
N GLY A 91 -14.13 -4.94 13.23
CA GLY A 91 -13.29 -4.08 12.41
C GLY A 91 -12.35 -4.84 11.46
N GLY A 92 -11.78 -4.10 10.52
CA GLY A 92 -10.90 -4.66 9.49
C GLY A 92 -9.43 -4.28 9.68
N GLY A 93 -8.71 -4.27 8.56
CA GLY A 93 -7.32 -3.82 8.48
C GLY A 93 -7.09 -2.42 9.06
N ILE A 94 -8.06 -1.51 8.95
CA ILE A 94 -8.00 -0.16 9.53
C ILE A 94 -7.84 -0.23 11.06
N ARG A 95 -8.69 -1.02 11.74
CA ARG A 95 -8.61 -1.17 13.20
C ARG A 95 -7.33 -1.87 13.64
N ARG A 96 -6.88 -2.87 12.88
CA ARG A 96 -5.57 -3.53 13.11
C ARG A 96 -4.40 -2.56 12.95
N TRP A 97 -4.48 -1.59 12.04
CA TRP A 97 -3.46 -0.55 11.91
C TRP A 97 -3.43 0.41 13.10
N LEU A 98 -4.60 0.77 13.64
CA LEU A 98 -4.68 1.60 14.85
C LEU A 98 -4.16 0.86 16.11
N ALA A 99 -4.34 -0.46 16.18
CA ALA A 99 -3.69 -1.27 17.21
C ALA A 99 -2.15 -1.24 17.10
N LEU A 100 -1.61 -1.26 15.88
CA LEU A 100 -0.17 -1.04 15.65
C LEU A 100 0.27 0.36 16.10
N ALA A 101 -0.53 1.40 15.84
CA ALA A 101 -0.26 2.75 16.34
C ALA A 101 -0.15 2.78 17.87
N GLN A 102 -1.09 2.15 18.57
CA GLN A 102 -1.04 2.03 20.02
C GLN A 102 0.21 1.29 20.51
N ALA A 103 0.59 0.19 19.84
CA ALA A 103 1.77 -0.59 20.20
C ALA A 103 3.06 0.22 20.10
N VAL A 104 3.18 1.12 19.12
CA VAL A 104 4.34 2.02 19.00
C VAL A 104 4.25 3.25 19.93
N GLY A 105 3.23 3.32 20.79
CA GLY A 105 3.03 4.36 21.80
C GLY A 105 2.27 5.61 21.31
N LEU A 106 1.63 5.54 20.15
CA LEU A 106 0.81 6.65 19.61
C LEU A 106 -0.63 6.53 20.11
N ASP A 107 -1.29 7.67 20.29
CA ASP A 107 -2.74 7.74 20.48
C ASP A 107 -3.44 7.33 19.16
N PRO A 108 -4.26 6.26 19.16
CA PRO A 108 -5.02 5.85 18.00
C PRO A 108 -5.91 6.95 17.40
N ASP A 109 -6.50 7.83 18.23
CA ASP A 109 -7.38 8.89 17.76
C ASP A 109 -6.58 10.00 17.07
N TYR A 110 -5.37 10.31 17.56
CA TYR A 110 -4.44 11.20 16.88
C TYR A 110 -4.07 10.65 15.50
N VAL A 111 -3.69 9.38 15.40
CA VAL A 111 -3.37 8.75 14.10
C VAL A 111 -4.59 8.78 13.19
N ALA A 112 -5.77 8.41 13.70
CA ALA A 112 -7.01 8.38 12.94
C ALA A 112 -7.41 9.75 12.37
N SER A 113 -7.14 10.83 13.09
CA SER A 113 -7.40 12.21 12.65
C SER A 113 -6.64 12.59 11.37
N GLY A 114 -5.49 11.93 11.13
CA GLY A 114 -4.58 12.26 10.04
C GLY A 114 -3.78 13.54 10.23
N VAL A 115 -3.85 14.18 11.41
CA VAL A 115 -2.91 15.25 11.79
C VAL A 115 -1.48 14.70 11.75
N GLY A 116 -0.53 15.52 11.33
CA GLY A 116 0.88 15.12 11.25
C GLY A 116 1.30 14.26 10.05
N ILE A 117 0.36 13.82 9.19
CA ILE A 117 0.70 13.16 7.92
C ILE A 117 1.45 14.15 7.02
N MET A 118 2.58 13.72 6.45
CA MET A 118 3.39 14.55 5.57
C MET A 118 2.62 14.97 4.29
N PRO A 119 2.84 16.20 3.78
CA PRO A 119 2.17 16.68 2.57
C PRO A 119 2.48 15.80 1.36
N ALA A 120 3.74 15.37 1.20
CA ALA A 120 4.14 14.46 0.12
C ALA A 120 3.40 13.11 0.19
N THR A 121 3.24 12.54 1.39
CA THR A 121 2.43 11.34 1.62
C THR A 121 0.97 11.56 1.21
N ARG A 122 0.35 12.67 1.63
CA ARG A 122 -1.03 13.01 1.22
C ARG A 122 -1.15 13.10 -0.30
N PHE A 123 -0.26 13.83 -0.96
CA PHE A 123 -0.32 14.00 -2.41
C PHE A 123 -0.12 12.69 -3.17
N ALA A 124 0.84 11.85 -2.76
CA ALA A 124 1.07 10.56 -3.38
C ALA A 124 -0.15 9.62 -3.22
N VAL A 125 -0.72 9.56 -2.02
CA VAL A 125 -1.89 8.70 -1.74
C VAL A 125 -3.14 9.22 -2.45
N ASP A 126 -3.40 10.53 -2.42
CA ASP A 126 -4.53 11.14 -3.12
C ASP A 126 -4.42 10.95 -4.64
N ALA A 127 -3.21 11.01 -5.20
CA ALA A 127 -2.98 10.71 -6.60
C ALA A 127 -3.42 9.29 -6.94
N TYR A 128 -3.17 8.30 -6.07
CA TYR A 128 -3.63 6.94 -6.29
C TYR A 128 -5.17 6.81 -6.28
N VAL A 129 -5.83 7.45 -5.31
CA VAL A 129 -7.30 7.48 -5.24
C VAL A 129 -7.88 8.10 -6.52
N ARG A 130 -7.35 9.25 -6.96
CA ARG A 130 -7.81 9.94 -8.18
C ARG A 130 -7.51 9.14 -9.44
N PHE A 131 -6.32 8.55 -9.55
CA PHE A 131 -5.96 7.69 -10.68
C PHE A 131 -6.97 6.56 -10.86
N VAL A 132 -7.31 5.85 -9.78
CA VAL A 132 -8.26 4.73 -9.83
C VAL A 132 -9.69 5.20 -10.08
N ARG A 133 -10.05 6.42 -9.67
CA ARG A 133 -11.35 7.03 -9.98
C ARG A 133 -11.46 7.45 -11.45
N ASP A 134 -10.38 7.96 -12.04
CA ASP A 134 -10.47 8.70 -13.31
C ASP A 134 -9.97 7.89 -14.52
N MET A 135 -8.95 7.06 -14.35
CA MET A 135 -8.31 6.31 -15.45
C MET A 135 -9.15 5.11 -15.93
N PRO A 136 -8.92 4.59 -17.15
CA PRO A 136 -9.60 3.38 -17.65
C PRO A 136 -9.61 2.23 -16.64
N LEU A 137 -10.64 1.38 -16.67
CA LEU A 137 -10.78 0.29 -15.70
C LEU A 137 -9.57 -0.66 -15.72
N LEU A 138 -9.03 -0.96 -16.90
CA LEU A 138 -7.82 -1.78 -17.05
C LEU A 138 -6.64 -1.19 -16.26
N ASP A 139 -6.36 0.09 -16.44
CA ASP A 139 -5.28 0.82 -15.78
C ASP A 139 -5.49 0.84 -14.27
N ALA A 140 -6.72 1.05 -13.82
CA ALA A 140 -7.07 1.04 -12.40
C ALA A 140 -6.84 -0.33 -11.74
N VAL A 141 -7.17 -1.43 -12.43
CA VAL A 141 -6.87 -2.79 -11.98
C VAL A 141 -5.36 -3.05 -12.02
N ALA A 142 -4.67 -2.64 -13.09
CA ALA A 142 -3.22 -2.79 -13.21
C ALA A 142 -2.46 -2.07 -12.08
N ALA A 143 -2.92 -0.89 -11.66
CA ALA A 143 -2.37 -0.16 -10.53
C ALA A 143 -2.59 -0.83 -9.15
N SER A 144 -3.39 -1.90 -9.04
CA SER A 144 -3.45 -2.72 -7.81
C SER A 144 -2.38 -3.81 -7.78
N LEU A 145 -1.82 -4.21 -8.93
CA LEU A 145 -0.95 -5.36 -9.08
C LEU A 145 0.41 -5.28 -8.37
N THR A 146 0.73 -4.17 -7.70
CA THR A 146 1.85 -4.14 -6.74
C THR A 146 1.77 -5.20 -5.65
N GLU A 147 0.57 -5.76 -5.42
CA GLU A 147 0.38 -6.90 -4.53
C GLU A 147 1.05 -8.19 -5.03
N LEU A 148 1.39 -8.32 -6.33
CA LEU A 148 2.21 -9.43 -6.87
C LEU A 148 3.55 -9.60 -6.15
N PHE A 149 4.06 -8.51 -5.58
CA PHE A 149 5.38 -8.46 -4.95
C PHE A 149 5.29 -8.56 -3.42
N ALA A 150 4.09 -8.35 -2.86
CA ALA A 150 3.88 -8.21 -1.42
C ALA A 150 4.10 -9.48 -0.58
N PRO A 151 3.77 -10.72 -1.01
CA PRO A 151 3.85 -11.92 -0.16
C PRO A 151 5.26 -12.26 0.33
N ARG A 152 6.26 -12.21 -0.56
CA ARG A 152 7.68 -12.46 -0.19
C ARG A 152 8.16 -11.49 0.89
N ILE A 153 7.66 -10.25 0.82
CA ILE A 153 8.09 -9.16 1.68
C ILE A 153 7.33 -9.20 3.00
N HIS A 154 6.03 -9.50 3.02
CA HIS A 154 5.26 -9.50 4.27
C HIS A 154 5.78 -10.50 5.32
N ALA A 155 6.27 -11.67 4.91
CA ALA A 155 6.93 -12.60 5.83
C ALA A 155 8.21 -11.99 6.43
N GLN A 156 9.07 -11.41 5.58
CA GLN A 156 10.30 -10.72 6.00
C GLN A 156 10.01 -9.50 6.89
N ARG A 157 8.90 -8.79 6.64
CA ARG A 157 8.48 -7.64 7.47
C ARG A 157 8.15 -8.08 8.88
N ILE A 158 7.38 -9.16 9.02
CA ILE A 158 6.96 -9.68 10.32
C ILE A 158 8.19 -10.16 11.09
N GLU A 159 9.06 -10.94 10.45
CA GLU A 159 10.30 -11.44 11.05
C GLU A 159 11.21 -10.30 11.52
N GLY A 160 11.50 -9.33 10.64
CA GLY A 160 12.34 -8.18 11.00
C GLY A 160 11.74 -7.31 12.10
N LEU A 161 10.43 -7.06 12.08
CA LEU A 161 9.79 -6.28 13.13
C LEU A 161 9.84 -7.00 14.49
N LEU A 162 9.52 -8.31 14.52
CA LEU A 162 9.59 -9.15 15.73
C LEU A 162 11.00 -9.24 16.30
N GLN A 163 12.01 -9.30 15.43
CA GLN A 163 13.40 -9.44 15.86
C GLN A 163 13.98 -8.17 16.46
N HIS A 164 13.56 -7.00 15.98
CA HIS A 164 14.27 -5.75 16.23
C HIS A 164 13.52 -4.72 17.10
N TYR A 165 12.22 -4.90 17.34
CA TYR A 165 11.44 -3.92 18.08
C TYR A 165 10.58 -4.52 19.20
N ASP A 166 10.73 -3.98 20.41
CA ASP A 166 10.03 -4.47 21.61
C ASP A 166 8.49 -4.36 21.53
N PHE A 167 7.95 -3.46 20.72
CA PHE A 167 6.50 -3.33 20.51
C PHE A 167 5.90 -4.45 19.64
N ALA A 168 6.75 -5.20 18.94
CA ALA A 168 6.31 -6.17 17.96
C ALA A 168 5.92 -7.48 18.65
N ASP A 169 4.63 -7.79 18.59
CA ASP A 169 4.06 -9.04 19.09
C ASP A 169 2.96 -9.55 18.14
N ASP A 170 2.35 -10.66 18.51
CA ASP A 170 1.30 -11.30 17.73
C ASP A 170 0.08 -10.39 17.50
N SER A 171 -0.22 -9.51 18.45
CA SER A 171 -1.35 -8.59 18.41
C SER A 171 -1.03 -7.36 17.54
N SER A 172 0.13 -6.74 17.71
CA SER A 172 0.54 -5.53 16.99
C SER A 172 0.87 -5.81 15.52
N LEU A 173 1.31 -7.03 15.20
CA LEU A 173 1.56 -7.48 13.82
C LEU A 173 0.38 -8.21 13.17
N SER A 174 -0.78 -8.27 13.83
CA SER A 174 -1.99 -8.93 13.31
C SER A 174 -2.40 -8.41 11.93
N TYR A 175 -2.18 -7.11 11.65
CA TYR A 175 -2.38 -6.51 10.33
C TYR A 175 -1.55 -7.23 9.25
N PHE A 176 -0.24 -7.39 9.46
CA PHE A 176 0.64 -8.02 8.48
C PHE A 176 0.36 -9.51 8.33
N LYS A 177 0.08 -10.22 9.44
CA LYS A 177 -0.27 -11.64 9.41
C LYS A 177 -1.52 -11.91 8.58
N LYS A 178 -2.57 -11.10 8.76
CA LYS A 178 -3.83 -11.27 8.03
C LYS A 178 -3.66 -11.03 6.52
N ARG A 179 -2.86 -10.03 6.13
CA ARG A 179 -2.55 -9.73 4.73
C ARG A 179 -1.85 -10.85 3.97
N LEU A 180 -1.13 -11.75 4.65
CA LEU A 180 -0.54 -12.94 4.02
C LEU A 180 -1.60 -13.88 3.41
N THR A 181 -2.79 -13.93 4.01
CA THR A 181 -3.89 -14.78 3.55
C THR A 181 -4.83 -14.08 2.57
N GLU A 182 -5.00 -12.75 2.67
CA GLU A 182 -5.93 -11.99 1.84
C GLU A 182 -5.35 -11.62 0.46
N ALA A 183 -4.06 -11.25 0.41
CA ALA A 183 -3.43 -10.76 -0.83
C ALA A 183 -3.35 -11.78 -1.99
N PRO A 184 -3.16 -13.09 -1.78
CA PRO A 184 -3.03 -14.04 -2.90
C PRO A 184 -4.26 -14.14 -3.80
N GLU A 185 -5.47 -14.09 -3.23
CA GLU A 185 -6.72 -14.17 -3.99
C GLU A 185 -6.93 -12.91 -4.84
N ASP A 186 -6.74 -11.76 -4.19
CA ASP A 186 -6.79 -10.42 -4.77
C ASP A 186 -5.88 -10.27 -6.00
N VAL A 187 -4.65 -10.77 -5.89
CA VAL A 187 -3.63 -10.74 -6.93
C VAL A 187 -4.00 -11.65 -8.09
N LYS A 188 -4.43 -12.88 -7.81
CA LYS A 188 -4.79 -13.84 -8.86
C LYS A 188 -5.92 -13.30 -9.72
N PHE A 189 -6.95 -12.73 -9.08
CA PHE A 189 -8.06 -12.09 -9.78
C PHE A 189 -7.60 -10.91 -10.64
N GLY A 190 -6.86 -9.95 -10.04
CA GLY A 190 -6.41 -8.75 -10.74
C GLY A 190 -5.49 -9.06 -11.92
N LEU A 191 -4.54 -9.99 -11.75
CA LEU A 191 -3.62 -10.38 -12.81
C LEU A 191 -4.37 -11.05 -13.97
N GLY A 192 -5.27 -11.98 -13.67
CA GLY A 192 -6.10 -12.62 -14.69
C GLY A 192 -6.94 -11.61 -15.48
N TYR A 193 -7.51 -10.61 -14.80
CA TYR A 193 -8.24 -9.52 -15.46
C TYR A 193 -7.34 -8.74 -16.41
N VAL A 194 -6.15 -8.31 -15.96
CA VAL A 194 -5.21 -7.52 -16.76
C VAL A 194 -4.70 -8.30 -17.97
N LEU A 195 -4.28 -9.56 -17.80
CA LEU A 195 -3.81 -10.39 -18.90
C LEU A 195 -4.90 -10.67 -19.95
N THR A 196 -6.16 -10.73 -19.52
CA THR A 196 -7.31 -10.95 -20.41
C THR A 196 -7.66 -9.68 -21.21
N HIS A 197 -7.63 -8.52 -20.56
CA HIS A 197 -8.14 -7.27 -21.16
C HIS A 197 -7.06 -6.40 -21.81
N ALA A 198 -5.78 -6.62 -21.51
CA ALA A 198 -4.64 -6.00 -22.18
C ALA A 198 -4.28 -6.76 -23.47
N ASP A 199 -5.26 -6.86 -24.38
CA ASP A 199 -5.23 -7.63 -25.63
C ASP A 199 -4.51 -6.95 -26.81
N THR A 200 -4.00 -5.74 -26.60
CA THR A 200 -3.25 -4.94 -27.58
C THR A 200 -1.98 -4.40 -26.92
N LEU A 201 -0.95 -4.15 -27.73
CA LEU A 201 0.30 -3.59 -27.21
C LEU A 201 0.08 -2.24 -26.50
N GLU A 202 -0.81 -1.39 -27.03
CA GLU A 202 -1.20 -0.13 -26.41
C GLU A 202 -1.78 -0.33 -25.00
N LYS A 203 -2.71 -1.28 -24.83
CA LYS A 203 -3.27 -1.59 -23.51
C LYS A 203 -2.24 -2.22 -22.57
N GLN A 204 -1.33 -3.04 -23.10
CA GLN A 204 -0.22 -3.59 -22.31
C GLN A 204 0.73 -2.50 -21.80
N ASP A 205 1.04 -1.53 -22.66
CA ASP A 205 1.85 -0.37 -22.31
C ASP A 205 1.16 0.50 -21.27
N ALA A 206 -0.14 0.77 -21.42
CA ALA A 206 -0.94 1.52 -20.46
C ALA A 206 -1.01 0.81 -19.09
N ALA A 207 -1.25 -0.50 -19.06
CA ALA A 207 -1.27 -1.28 -17.83
C ALA A 207 0.12 -1.33 -17.14
N ALA A 208 1.20 -1.47 -17.91
CA ALA A 208 2.57 -1.39 -17.39
C ALA A 208 2.90 0.00 -16.83
N ALA A 209 2.44 1.07 -17.48
CA ALA A 209 2.57 2.44 -17.00
C ALA A 209 1.77 2.67 -15.71
N ALA A 210 0.56 2.12 -15.61
CA ALA A 210 -0.26 2.19 -14.39
C ALA A 210 0.40 1.46 -13.20
N LEU A 211 1.00 0.30 -13.43
CA LEU A 211 1.80 -0.40 -12.41
C LEU A 211 3.03 0.42 -12.00
N THR A 212 3.71 1.05 -12.96
CA THR A 212 4.86 1.94 -12.71
C THR A 212 4.45 3.14 -11.86
N PHE A 213 3.37 3.83 -12.23
CA PHE A 213 2.77 4.90 -11.44
C PHE A 213 2.51 4.46 -10.00
N LYS A 214 1.96 3.25 -9.80
CA LYS A 214 1.73 2.75 -8.45
C LYS A 214 3.04 2.53 -7.67
N THR A 215 4.10 2.05 -8.32
CA THR A 215 5.41 1.94 -7.67
C THR A 215 5.96 3.31 -7.26
N ASP A 216 5.74 4.35 -8.07
CA ASP A 216 6.16 5.72 -7.76
C ASP A 216 5.40 6.29 -6.55
N VAL A 217 4.10 6.02 -6.44
CA VAL A 217 3.28 6.39 -5.27
C VAL A 217 3.85 5.79 -3.98
N LEU A 218 4.29 4.54 -4.02
CA LEU A 218 4.86 3.87 -2.84
C LEU A 218 6.26 4.41 -2.52
N TRP A 219 7.06 4.66 -3.54
CA TRP A 219 8.42 5.19 -3.40
C TRP A 219 8.42 6.60 -2.81
N ALA A 220 7.59 7.50 -3.33
CA ALA A 220 7.49 8.88 -2.89
C ALA A 220 7.09 9.03 -1.41
N GLN A 221 6.30 8.10 -0.88
CA GLN A 221 5.98 8.08 0.55
C GLN A 221 7.22 7.79 1.41
N LEU A 222 8.11 6.92 0.94
CA LEU A 222 9.35 6.59 1.65
C LEU A 222 10.43 7.66 1.45
N ASP A 223 10.49 8.32 0.30
CA ASP A 223 11.34 9.51 0.10
C ASP A 223 10.98 10.61 1.10
N ALA A 224 9.67 10.85 1.29
CA ALA A 224 9.19 11.82 2.28
C ALA A 224 9.62 11.45 3.70
N LEU A 225 9.44 10.18 4.10
CA LEU A 225 9.86 9.70 5.42
C LEU A 225 11.37 9.82 5.62
N TRP A 226 12.17 9.49 4.59
CA TRP A 226 13.62 9.64 4.62
C TRP A 226 14.02 11.10 4.86
N HIS A 227 13.53 12.01 4.02
CA HIS A 227 13.85 13.42 4.13
C HIS A 227 13.40 14.02 5.48
N GLY A 228 12.20 13.67 5.93
CA GLY A 228 11.62 14.17 7.17
C GLY A 228 12.35 13.67 8.42
N TYR A 229 12.47 12.34 8.55
CA TYR A 229 12.77 11.71 9.84
C TYR A 229 14.14 11.03 9.89
N VAL A 230 14.78 10.77 8.73
CA VAL A 230 16.17 10.28 8.69
C VAL A 230 17.15 11.45 8.53
N GLU A 231 16.85 12.41 7.65
CA GLU A 231 17.67 13.62 7.45
C GLU A 231 17.27 14.78 8.38
N GLY A 232 16.19 14.61 9.15
CA GLY A 232 15.72 15.58 10.14
C GLY A 232 15.11 16.85 9.53
N LYS A 233 14.57 16.79 8.30
CA LYS A 233 13.95 17.93 7.59
C LYS A 233 12.42 17.85 7.63
N ILE A 234 11.87 17.75 8.84
CA ILE A 234 10.42 17.65 9.04
C ILE A 234 9.74 18.95 8.54
N PRO A 235 8.81 18.88 7.57
CA PRO A 235 8.11 20.06 7.07
C PRO A 235 7.05 20.55 8.08
N PRO A 236 6.65 21.84 8.02
CA PRO A 236 5.57 22.37 8.85
C PRO A 236 4.28 21.55 8.71
N GLY A 237 3.63 21.26 9.84
CA GLY A 237 2.38 20.49 9.90
C GLY A 237 2.53 18.97 9.84
N ALA A 238 3.74 18.45 9.62
CA ALA A 238 4.05 17.04 9.86
C ALA A 238 4.33 16.78 11.34
N TRP A 239 4.08 15.54 11.78
CA TRP A 239 4.22 15.10 13.17
C TRP A 239 5.61 15.41 13.74
N GLN A 240 5.65 15.95 14.95
CA GLN A 240 6.88 16.10 15.73
C GLN A 240 6.97 15.02 16.81
N PRO A 241 8.18 14.50 17.11
CA PRO A 241 8.38 13.59 18.23
C PRO A 241 7.75 14.09 19.53
N GLY A 242 6.89 13.27 20.12
CA GLY A 242 6.16 13.58 21.36
C GLY A 242 4.73 14.10 21.17
N GLU A 243 4.33 14.49 19.95
CA GLU A 243 2.93 14.83 19.66
C GLU A 243 2.06 13.56 19.55
N GLY A 244 0.80 13.63 19.99
CA GLY A 244 -0.15 12.54 19.74
C GLY A 244 0.26 11.19 20.33
N MET A 245 0.98 11.20 21.45
CA MET A 245 1.39 10.01 22.19
C MET A 245 0.25 9.49 23.06
N ALA A 246 0.18 8.18 23.28
CA ALA A 246 -0.75 7.59 24.23
C ALA A 246 -0.44 8.04 25.67
N ALA A 247 -1.47 8.17 26.49
CA ALA A 247 -1.38 8.56 27.90
C ALA A 247 -0.76 7.48 28.80
#